data_AF-A0A1J3DJH1-F1
#
_entry.id   AF-A0A1J3DJH1-F1
#
_cell.length_a   1.000
_cell.length_b   1.000
_cell.length_c   1.000
_cell.angle_alpha   90.00
_cell.angle_beta   90.00
_cell.angle_gamma   90.00
#
_symmetry.space_group_name_H-M   'P 1'
#
loop_
_entity.id
_entity.type
_entity.pdbx_description
1 polymer ?
#
loop_
_entity_poly.entity_id
_entity_poly.type
_entity_poly.pdbx_seq_one_letter_code
_entity_poly.pdbx_strand_id
1 'polypeptide(L)'
;PEPPLLPRDLNKRALNYQISSIVLSGIQPHQNVALIKLLEGKINAEEKTGLVNNAITKGFTALERLLVSSAGKYATGDEVYLAD
;
A
#
# COMPACT_ATOMS: atom_id res chain seq x y z
N PRO A 1 -4.82 19.47 4.91
CA PRO A 1 -4.84 19.92 3.51
C PRO A 1 -6.25 20.37 3.15
N GLU A 2 -6.39 21.27 2.17
CA GLU A 2 -7.68 21.60 1.55
C GLU A 2 -7.62 21.20 0.07
N PRO A 3 -8.54 20.34 -0.43
CA PRO A 3 -9.57 19.62 0.32
C PRO A 3 -9.00 18.58 1.31
N PRO A 4 -9.80 18.13 2.31
CA PRO A 4 -9.35 17.12 3.27
C PRO A 4 -9.09 15.77 2.60
N LEU A 5 -7.95 15.15 2.91
CA LEU A 5 -7.57 13.83 2.41
C LEU A 5 -8.23 12.66 3.16
N LEU A 6 -9.14 12.95 4.09
CA LEU A 6 -9.90 11.91 4.78
C LEU A 6 -11.39 12.27 4.74
N PRO A 7 -12.25 11.30 4.41
CA PRO A 7 -13.69 11.52 4.37
C PRO A 7 -14.24 11.79 5.77
N ARG A 8 -15.39 12.45 5.84
CA ARG A 8 -16.10 12.70 7.11
C ARG A 8 -16.77 11.44 7.67
N ASP A 9 -17.26 10.57 6.77
CA ASP A 9 -17.82 9.28 7.15
C ASP A 9 -16.76 8.39 7.83
N LEU A 10 -17.10 7.88 9.01
CA LEU A 10 -16.13 7.15 9.85
C LEU A 10 -15.73 5.80 9.23
N ASN A 11 -16.65 5.12 8.55
CA ASN A 11 -16.36 3.82 7.93
C ASN A 11 -15.43 4.02 6.72
N LYS A 12 -15.72 4.98 5.86
CA LYS A 12 -14.83 5.34 4.73
C LYS A 12 -13.48 5.83 5.21
N ARG A 13 -13.42 6.53 6.35
CA ARG A 13 -12.17 6.99 6.95
C ARG A 13 -11.33 5.81 7.45
N ALA A 14 -11.95 4.87 8.15
CA ALA A 14 -11.29 3.64 8.59
C ALA A 14 -10.76 2.82 7.40
N LEU A 15 -11.56 2.71 6.33
CA LEU A 15 -11.14 2.05 5.10
C LEU A 15 -9.93 2.74 4.45
N ASN A 16 -9.92 4.07 4.38
CA ASN A 16 -8.76 4.83 3.88
C ASN A 16 -7.51 4.53 4.70
N TYR A 17 -7.58 4.55 6.04
CA TYR A 17 -6.45 4.18 6.88
C TYR A 17 -5.99 2.74 6.66
N GLN A 18 -6.92 1.80 6.49
CA GLN A 18 -6.58 0.40 6.24
C GLN A 18 -5.81 0.23 4.93
N ILE A 19 -6.29 0.83 3.83
CA ILE A 19 -5.65 0.78 2.52
C ILE A 19 -4.26 1.42 2.59
N SER A 20 -4.16 2.65 3.11
CA SER A 20 -2.89 3.36 3.22
C SER A 20 -1.92 2.62 4.13
N SER A 21 -2.39 1.96 5.20
CA SER A 21 -1.53 1.14 6.06
C SER A 21 -0.99 -0.08 5.33
N ILE A 22 -1.76 -0.74 4.45
CA ILE A 22 -1.24 -1.88 3.67
C ILE A 22 -0.06 -1.44 2.81
N VAL A 23 -0.15 -0.29 2.16
CA VAL A 23 0.97 0.27 1.38
C VAL A 23 2.13 0.67 2.30
N LEU A 24 1.86 1.49 3.32
CA LEU A 24 2.87 2.13 4.17
C LEU A 24 3.62 1.15 5.05
N SER A 25 2.94 0.16 5.64
CA SER A 25 3.55 -0.80 6.56
C SER A 25 3.71 -2.19 5.97
N GLY A 26 2.84 -2.59 5.03
CA GLY A 26 2.82 -3.93 4.45
C GLY A 26 3.60 -4.09 3.15
N ILE A 27 3.92 -3.01 2.44
CA ILE A 27 4.68 -3.04 1.17
C ILE A 27 5.96 -2.23 1.30
N GLN A 28 5.86 -0.92 1.56
CA GLN A 28 6.96 0.03 1.47
C GLN A 28 8.21 -0.39 2.27
N PRO A 29 8.12 -0.86 3.53
CA PRO A 29 9.30 -1.16 4.32
C PRO A 29 10.12 -2.31 3.73
N HIS A 30 9.45 -3.26 3.07
CA HIS A 30 10.08 -4.44 2.47
C HIS A 30 10.80 -4.15 1.14
N GLN A 31 10.48 -3.03 0.50
CA GLN A 31 11.16 -2.54 -0.70
C GLN A 31 11.98 -1.27 -0.45
N ASN A 32 12.16 -0.86 0.81
CA ASN A 32 12.86 0.36 1.17
C ASN A 32 14.34 0.29 0.75
N VAL A 33 14.85 1.35 0.13
CA VAL A 33 16.25 1.42 -0.35
C VAL A 33 17.28 1.10 0.74
N ALA A 34 17.05 1.53 1.98
CA ALA A 34 17.96 1.22 3.09
C ALA A 34 18.00 -0.28 3.40
N LEU A 35 16.85 -0.96 3.36
CA LEU A 35 16.77 -2.40 3.52
C LEU A 35 17.46 -3.12 2.34
N ILE A 36 17.20 -2.67 1.11
CA ILE A 36 17.83 -3.24 -0.09
C ILE A 36 19.36 -3.14 -0.01
N LYS A 37 19.89 -1.98 0.37
CA LYS A 37 21.34 -1.78 0.58
C LYS A 37 21.90 -2.63 1.72
N LEU A 38 21.15 -2.81 2.80
CA LEU A 38 21.57 -3.67 3.92
C LEU A 38 21.73 -5.14 3.52
N LEU A 39 20.96 -5.58 2.52
CA LEU A 39 20.97 -6.94 1.98
C LEU A 39 22.01 -7.13 0.86
N GLU A 40 22.59 -6.05 0.33
CA GLU A 40 23.65 -6.13 -0.67
C GLU A 40 24.85 -6.91 -0.12
N GLY A 41 25.34 -7.86 -0.91
CA GLY A 41 26.43 -8.76 -0.52
C GLY A 41 26.08 -9.85 0.50
N LYS A 42 24.86 -9.84 1.08
CA LYS A 42 24.39 -10.89 2.00
C LYS A 42 23.56 -11.97 1.30
N ILE A 43 22.84 -11.59 0.26
CA ILE A 43 21.99 -12.46 -0.55
C ILE A 43 22.23 -12.19 -2.03
N ASN A 44 21.87 -13.14 -2.88
CA ASN A 44 22.01 -12.97 -4.33
C ASN A 44 20.89 -12.06 -4.90
N ALA A 45 21.06 -11.64 -6.15
CA ALA A 45 20.14 -10.70 -6.79
C ALA A 45 18.73 -11.26 -6.99
N GLU A 46 18.60 -12.57 -7.23
CA GLU A 46 17.32 -13.25 -7.42
C GLU A 46 16.54 -13.34 -6.10
N GLU A 47 17.20 -13.73 -5.01
CA GLU A 47 16.61 -13.77 -3.66
C GLU A 47 16.10 -12.39 -3.23
N LYS A 48 16.91 -11.34 -3.46
CA LYS A 48 16.53 -9.96 -3.16
C LYS A 48 15.29 -9.53 -3.94
N THR A 49 15.25 -9.85 -5.23
CA THR A 49 14.10 -9.57 -6.10
C THR A 49 12.87 -10.34 -5.67
N GLY A 50 13.03 -11.61 -5.28
CA GLY A 50 11.96 -12.47 -4.76
C GLY A 50 11.33 -11.91 -3.48
N LEU A 51 12.13 -11.43 -2.53
CA LEU A 51 11.64 -10.81 -1.29
C LEU A 51 10.80 -9.56 -1.56
N VAL A 52 11.28 -8.67 -2.42
CA VAL A 52 10.58 -7.45 -2.83
C VAL A 52 9.26 -7.79 -3.54
N ASN A 53 9.33 -8.67 -4.55
CA ASN A 53 8.18 -9.06 -5.33
C ASN A 53 7.11 -9.77 -4.47
N ASN A 54 7.53 -10.58 -3.49
CA ASN A 54 6.59 -11.22 -2.57
C ASN A 54 5.82 -10.20 -1.73
N ALA A 55 6.50 -9.19 -1.17
CA ALA A 55 5.85 -8.14 -0.38
C ALA A 55 4.87 -7.30 -1.22
N ILE A 56 5.30 -6.89 -2.43
CA ILE A 56 4.46 -6.16 -3.39
C ILE A 56 3.24 -7.01 -3.77
N THR A 57 3.46 -8.25 -4.22
CA THR A 57 2.39 -9.14 -4.68
C THR A 57 1.36 -9.39 -3.58
N LYS A 58 1.82 -9.70 -2.37
CA LYS A 58 0.94 -9.94 -1.21
C LYS A 58 0.14 -8.68 -0.85
N GLY A 59 0.79 -7.52 -0.81
CA GLY A 59 0.15 -6.26 -0.49
C GLY A 59 -0.89 -5.85 -1.54
N PHE A 60 -0.53 -5.85 -2.82
CA PHE A 60 -1.47 -5.52 -3.91
C PHE A 60 -2.61 -6.54 -4.03
N THR A 61 -2.38 -7.83 -3.75
CA THR A 61 -3.47 -8.83 -3.68
C THR A 61 -4.46 -8.49 -2.56
N ALA A 62 -3.99 -8.02 -1.41
CA ALA A 62 -4.86 -7.58 -0.32
C ALA A 62 -5.62 -6.30 -0.68
N LEU A 63 -4.96 -5.33 -1.33
CA LEU A 63 -5.59 -4.10 -1.81
C LEU A 63 -6.69 -4.38 -2.82
N GLU A 64 -6.42 -5.22 -3.83
CA GLU A 64 -7.40 -5.59 -4.85
C GLU A 64 -8.68 -6.12 -4.21
N ARG A 65 -8.55 -7.05 -3.24
CA ARG A 65 -9.69 -7.61 -2.51
C ARG A 65 -10.49 -6.59 -1.72
N LEU A 66 -9.82 -5.60 -1.12
CA LEU A 66 -10.49 -4.53 -0.37
C LEU A 66 -11.22 -3.56 -1.32
N LEU A 67 -10.58 -3.21 -2.43
CA LEU A 67 -11.05 -2.19 -3.35
C LEU A 67 -12.23 -2.63 -4.22
N VAL A 68 -12.40 -3.94 -4.49
CA VAL A 68 -13.48 -4.49 -5.32
C VAL A 68 -14.88 -3.99 -4.94
N SER A 69 -15.13 -3.71 -3.66
CA SER A 69 -16.45 -3.27 -3.17
C SER A 69 -16.54 -1.77 -2.84
N SER A 70 -15.44 -1.03 -2.97
CA SER A 70 -15.37 0.37 -2.54
C SER A 70 -14.89 1.35 -3.61
N ALA A 71 -14.21 0.87 -4.65
CA ALA A 71 -13.62 1.72 -5.68
C ALA A 71 -14.70 2.36 -6.57
N GLY A 72 -14.50 3.64 -6.89
CA GLY A 72 -15.25 4.40 -7.88
C GLY A 72 -14.28 4.90 -8.95
N LYS A 73 -14.29 6.21 -9.24
CA LYS A 73 -13.22 6.84 -10.01
C LYS A 73 -11.84 6.78 -9.31
N TYR A 74 -11.85 6.74 -7.98
CA TYR A 74 -10.71 6.70 -7.06
C TYR A 74 -10.87 5.52 -6.08
N ALA A 75 -9.87 5.27 -5.24
CA ALA A 75 -9.76 4.08 -4.39
C ALA A 75 -10.98 3.86 -3.48
N THR A 76 -11.64 4.93 -3.01
CA THR A 76 -12.79 4.84 -2.08
C THR A 76 -14.01 5.69 -2.49
N GLY A 77 -14.14 5.99 -3.79
CA GLY A 77 -15.27 6.74 -4.36
C GLY A 77 -14.87 7.64 -5.52
N ASP A 78 -15.49 8.82 -5.62
CA ASP A 78 -15.28 9.76 -6.73
C ASP A 78 -14.48 11.02 -6.36
N GLU A 79 -13.90 11.03 -5.16
CA GLU A 79 -12.99 12.07 -4.67
C GLU A 79 -11.66 11.44 -4.25
N VAL A 80 -10.58 12.23 -4.34
CA VAL A 80 -9.24 11.83 -3.91
C VAL A 80 -9.12 11.90 -2.39
N TYR A 81 -8.67 10.80 -1.79
CA TYR A 81 -8.41 10.67 -0.36
C TYR A 81 -7.05 9.99 -0.11
N LEU A 82 -6.73 9.71 1.16
CA LEU A 82 -5.44 9.16 1.59
C LEU A 82 -5.09 7.80 0.96
N ALA A 83 -6.09 7.04 0.51
CA ALA A 83 -5.92 5.72 -0.09
C ALA A 83 -5.43 5.76 -1.55
N ASP A 84 -5.54 6.91 -2.22
CA ASP A 84 -5.06 7.12 -3.60
C ASP A 84 -3.55 7.38 -3.65
#